data_AF-A0A385MSJ5-F1
#
_entry.id   AF-A0A385MSJ5-F1
#
_cell.length_a   1.000
_cell.length_b   1.000
_cell.length_c   1.000
_cell.angle_alpha   90.00
_cell.angle_beta   90.00
_cell.angle_gamma   90.00
#
_symmetry.space_group_name_H-M   'P 1'
#
loop_
_entity.id
_entity.type
_entity.pdbx_description
1 polymer ?
#
loop_
_entity_poly.entity_id
_entity_poly.type
_entity_poly.pdbx_seq_one_letter_code
_entity_poly.pdbx_strand_id
1 'polypeptide(L)'
;MLLLSFFFPYGVTTDMTEIHSFQPLLNNTTDLTRFRGTYFLTEFESRIGDEHHYWKLSLADSSGELTVYCYDPEFIQDYIAVDMYVQIEVVRKSTRGCEFVQCVQLHRWEREQEKRLSPMQLPRCMCPKPQALDWFLDFRNRIRVQNLRRFLDRVIMQPHVSMAFLTAPASLETHYSYPGGLIEHSVATAWSVIGYQDHSSVERDLAIVAALLHDIGKTQTMTSDLVKTRLGRLVNHNHLTLEICADALAEMDLLAPGLGDQLRHAWTSAETDSECCEPEQSRLAERLEECDLNSFSEHVVFP
;
A
#
# COMPACT_ATOMS: atom_id res chain seq x y z
N MET A 1 -47.23 -0.33 -12.14
CA MET A 1 -46.54 0.74 -11.42
C MET A 1 -45.83 1.57 -12.48
N LEU A 2 -46.26 2.82 -12.66
CA LEU A 2 -45.88 3.67 -13.79
C LEU A 2 -44.40 4.07 -13.72
N LEU A 3 -43.67 3.79 -14.80
CA LEU A 3 -42.37 4.37 -15.11
C LEU A 3 -42.57 5.84 -15.50
N LEU A 4 -42.15 6.76 -14.63
CA LEU A 4 -42.03 8.18 -14.96
C LEU A 4 -40.72 8.38 -15.75
N SER A 5 -40.83 8.31 -17.07
CA SER A 5 -39.78 8.72 -18.01
C SER A 5 -39.71 10.25 -18.08
N PHE A 6 -38.67 10.84 -17.49
CA PHE A 6 -38.33 12.25 -17.72
C PHE A 6 -37.53 12.39 -19.01
N PHE A 7 -38.12 13.06 -20.00
CA PHE A 7 -37.47 13.50 -21.23
C PHE A 7 -36.66 14.78 -20.96
N PHE A 8 -35.36 14.77 -21.25
CA PHE A 8 -34.56 15.98 -21.49
C PHE A 8 -34.10 15.99 -22.96
N PRO A 9 -34.33 17.08 -23.72
CA PRO A 9 -33.90 17.13 -25.12
C PRO A 9 -32.44 17.57 -25.22
N TYR A 10 -31.75 17.01 -26.22
CA TYR A 10 -30.38 17.29 -26.70
C TYR A 10 -29.20 16.51 -26.07
N GLY A 11 -28.72 15.52 -26.84
CA GLY A 11 -27.29 15.39 -27.15
C GLY A 11 -26.49 14.36 -26.37
N VAL A 12 -26.20 13.23 -27.02
CA VAL A 12 -25.30 12.13 -26.63
C VAL A 12 -25.82 11.27 -25.45
N THR A 13 -26.63 10.26 -25.78
CA THR A 13 -26.85 9.09 -24.93
C THR A 13 -25.59 8.24 -24.90
N THR A 14 -24.60 8.64 -24.09
CA THR A 14 -23.64 7.66 -23.57
C THR A 14 -24.43 6.80 -22.59
N ASP A 15 -24.47 5.49 -22.79
CA ASP A 15 -25.19 4.59 -21.91
C ASP A 15 -24.61 4.69 -20.49
N MET A 16 -25.28 5.44 -19.62
CA MET A 16 -24.84 5.65 -18.24
C MET A 16 -25.03 4.40 -17.38
N THR A 17 -25.52 3.29 -17.94
CA THR A 17 -25.81 2.06 -17.17
C THR A 17 -24.63 1.10 -17.06
N GLU A 18 -23.70 1.10 -18.00
CA GLU A 18 -22.59 0.14 -18.03
C GLU A 18 -21.36 0.64 -17.26
N ILE A 19 -20.73 -0.24 -16.47
CA ILE A 19 -19.49 0.06 -15.75
C ILE A 19 -18.33 -0.04 -16.74
N HIS A 20 -17.66 1.08 -17.02
CA HIS A 20 -16.59 1.12 -18.02
C HIS A 20 -15.27 0.50 -17.54
N SER A 21 -15.03 0.50 -16.22
CA SER A 21 -13.79 -0.02 -15.65
C SER A 21 -14.00 -0.54 -14.23
N PHE A 22 -13.29 -1.63 -13.92
CA PHE A 22 -13.19 -2.22 -12.58
C PHE A 22 -11.79 -1.98 -12.03
N GLN A 23 -11.71 -1.27 -10.91
CA GLN A 23 -10.47 -0.88 -10.22
C GLN A 23 -9.49 -0.05 -11.10
N PRO A 24 -9.92 1.03 -11.77
CA PRO A 24 -8.95 1.96 -12.37
C PRO A 24 -8.15 2.67 -11.28
N LEU A 25 -6.89 3.00 -11.58
CA LEU A 25 -6.14 3.99 -10.80
C LEU A 25 -6.82 5.36 -10.95
N LEU A 26 -6.92 6.12 -9.85
CA LEU A 26 -7.66 7.39 -9.82
C LEU A 26 -7.18 8.40 -10.86
N ASN A 27 -5.87 8.48 -11.14
CA ASN A 27 -5.33 9.36 -12.18
C ASN A 27 -5.75 9.00 -13.61
N ASN A 28 -6.24 7.78 -13.85
CA ASN A 28 -6.70 7.28 -15.14
C ASN A 28 -8.24 7.31 -15.26
N THR A 29 -8.94 8.03 -14.38
CA THR A 29 -10.41 8.08 -14.34
C THR A 29 -11.03 9.30 -15.01
N THR A 30 -10.22 10.23 -15.54
CA THR A 30 -10.70 11.49 -16.12
C THR A 30 -11.69 11.24 -17.27
N ASP A 31 -11.38 10.30 -18.15
CA ASP A 31 -12.20 9.98 -19.33
C ASP A 31 -13.28 8.91 -19.04
N LEU A 32 -13.34 8.40 -17.81
CA LEU A 32 -14.32 7.39 -17.42
C LEU A 32 -15.62 8.04 -16.94
N THR A 33 -16.72 7.71 -17.60
CA THR A 33 -18.06 8.17 -17.20
C THR A 33 -18.61 7.42 -16.01
N ARG A 34 -18.31 6.12 -15.86
CA ARG A 34 -18.72 5.28 -14.73
C ARG A 34 -17.68 4.21 -14.42
N PHE A 35 -17.30 4.06 -13.17
CA PHE A 35 -16.37 3.01 -12.75
C PHE A 35 -16.62 2.56 -11.32
N ARG A 36 -16.10 1.37 -10.99
CA ARG A 36 -16.18 0.78 -9.65
C ARG A 36 -14.79 0.38 -9.18
N GLY A 37 -14.49 0.57 -7.91
CA GLY A 37 -13.22 0.14 -7.33
C GLY A 37 -13.21 0.20 -5.81
N THR A 38 -12.13 -0.26 -5.22
CA THR A 38 -11.85 -0.13 -3.79
C THR A 38 -10.73 0.88 -3.60
N TYR A 39 -10.99 1.90 -2.78
CA TYR A 39 -10.09 3.04 -2.53
C TYR A 39 -10.05 3.36 -1.04
N PHE A 40 -9.01 4.07 -0.61
CA PHE A 40 -8.87 4.52 0.77
C PHE A 40 -9.66 5.81 0.98
N LEU A 41 -10.46 5.90 2.03
CA LEU A 41 -11.28 7.08 2.35
C LEU A 41 -10.52 8.02 3.29
N THR A 42 -10.08 9.17 2.78
CA THR A 42 -9.27 10.15 3.54
C THR A 42 -10.11 11.27 4.15
N GLU A 43 -11.22 11.63 3.52
CA GLU A 43 -12.14 12.68 3.99
C GLU A 43 -13.58 12.16 3.90
N PHE A 44 -14.36 12.41 4.94
CA PHE A 44 -15.78 12.07 4.99
C PHE A 44 -16.55 13.16 5.74
N GLU A 45 -17.17 14.07 5.01
CA GLU A 45 -17.84 15.25 5.57
C GLU A 45 -19.30 15.31 5.15
N SER A 46 -20.19 15.54 6.12
CA SER A 46 -21.59 15.89 5.89
C SER A 46 -21.71 17.39 5.68
N ARG A 47 -22.34 17.81 4.57
CA ARG A 47 -22.57 19.20 4.20
C ARG A 47 -24.03 19.46 3.87
N ILE A 48 -24.48 20.67 4.18
CA ILE A 48 -25.83 21.15 3.81
C ILE A 48 -25.64 22.15 2.68
N GLY A 49 -26.10 21.79 1.48
CA GLY A 49 -26.19 22.73 0.37
C GLY A 49 -27.45 23.60 0.49
N ASP A 50 -27.64 24.51 -0.47
CA ASP A 50 -28.76 25.47 -0.45
C ASP A 50 -30.14 24.78 -0.40
N GLU A 51 -30.28 23.56 -0.92
CA GLU A 51 -31.54 22.82 -0.95
C GLU A 51 -31.46 21.35 -0.50
N HIS A 52 -30.26 20.74 -0.45
CA HIS A 52 -30.11 19.31 -0.18
C HIS A 52 -28.90 19.02 0.71
N HIS A 53 -29.07 18.06 1.63
CA HIS A 53 -28.00 17.46 2.40
C HIS A 53 -27.19 16.50 1.51
N TYR A 54 -25.86 16.55 1.62
CA TYR A 54 -24.96 15.69 0.85
C TYR A 54 -23.69 15.40 1.63
N TRP A 55 -22.98 14.35 1.23
CA TRP A 55 -21.69 13.99 1.78
C TRP A 55 -20.59 14.20 0.76
N LYS A 56 -19.50 14.83 1.18
CA LYS A 56 -18.28 14.96 0.43
C LYS A 56 -17.31 13.88 0.91
N LEU A 57 -16.86 13.04 -0.01
CA LEU A 57 -15.88 11.99 0.19
C LEU A 57 -14.60 12.37 -0.55
N SER A 58 -13.44 12.14 0.04
CA SER A 58 -12.16 12.15 -0.69
C SER A 58 -11.57 10.74 -0.69
N LEU A 59 -11.43 10.18 -1.88
CA LEU A 59 -10.84 8.87 -2.11
C LEU A 59 -9.38 9.02 -2.50
N ALA A 60 -8.55 8.08 -2.07
CA ALA A 60 -7.14 8.04 -2.42
C ALA A 60 -6.70 6.64 -2.83
N ASP A 61 -5.72 6.59 -3.73
CA ASP A 61 -4.92 5.42 -4.05
C ASP A 61 -3.46 5.85 -4.27
N SER A 62 -2.66 4.96 -4.84
CA SER A 62 -1.24 5.27 -5.06
C SER A 62 -1.01 6.27 -6.19
N SER A 63 -2.03 6.60 -6.98
CA SER A 63 -1.93 7.42 -8.17
C SER A 63 -2.42 8.86 -7.95
N GLY A 64 -3.31 9.06 -6.98
CA GLY A 64 -3.84 10.37 -6.66
C GLY A 64 -5.07 10.32 -5.76
N GLU A 65 -5.85 11.39 -5.84
CA GLU A 65 -7.04 11.60 -5.03
C GLU A 65 -8.23 11.97 -5.93
N LEU A 66 -9.44 11.63 -5.46
CA LEU A 66 -10.68 11.95 -6.14
C LEU A 66 -11.76 12.36 -5.14
N THR A 67 -12.28 13.56 -5.28
CA THR A 67 -13.46 14.01 -4.53
C THR A 67 -14.74 13.46 -5.17
N VAL A 68 -15.59 12.86 -4.34
CA VAL A 68 -16.86 12.24 -4.73
C VAL A 68 -17.99 12.80 -3.85
N TYR A 69 -19.15 13.05 -4.46
CA TYR A 69 -20.34 13.55 -3.78
C TYR A 69 -21.40 12.45 -3.66
N CYS A 70 -21.86 12.18 -2.45
CA CYS A 70 -22.97 11.27 -2.18
C CYS A 70 -24.20 12.08 -1.76
N TYR A 71 -25.34 11.81 -2.39
CA TYR A 71 -26.61 12.49 -2.08
C TYR A 71 -27.63 11.55 -1.44
N ASP A 72 -27.43 10.24 -1.57
CA ASP A 72 -28.34 9.25 -1.03
C ASP A 72 -27.94 8.90 0.41
N PRO A 73 -28.80 9.18 1.41
CA PRO A 73 -28.53 8.82 2.80
C PRO A 73 -28.45 7.31 3.02
N GLU A 74 -29.09 6.48 2.19
CA GLU A 74 -29.12 5.02 2.38
C GLU A 74 -27.73 4.39 2.24
N PHE A 75 -26.83 5.03 1.49
CA PHE A 75 -25.45 4.59 1.34
C PHE A 75 -24.56 4.93 2.54
N ILE A 76 -25.03 5.85 3.39
CA ILE A 76 -24.27 6.34 4.54
C ILE A 76 -24.66 5.52 5.75
N GLN A 77 -23.91 4.45 5.95
CA GLN A 77 -24.09 3.55 7.09
C GLN A 77 -23.18 3.98 8.26
N ASP A 78 -23.61 3.72 9.50
CA ASP A 78 -22.94 4.19 10.73
C ASP A 78 -21.47 3.72 10.88
N TYR A 79 -21.06 2.70 10.12
CA TYR A 79 -19.73 2.12 10.18
C TYR A 79 -18.74 2.67 9.14
N ILE A 80 -19.15 3.64 8.32
CA ILE A 80 -18.28 4.33 7.37
C ILE A 80 -17.58 5.48 8.09
N ALA A 81 -16.25 5.44 8.11
CA ALA A 81 -15.40 6.45 8.72
C ALA A 81 -14.19 6.73 7.83
N VAL A 82 -13.44 7.80 8.11
CA VAL A 82 -12.13 8.01 7.49
C VAL A 82 -11.15 6.90 7.89
N ASP A 83 -10.03 6.82 7.18
CA ASP A 83 -8.94 5.87 7.41
C ASP A 83 -9.31 4.39 7.18
N MET A 84 -10.20 4.14 6.23
CA MET A 84 -10.59 2.78 5.85
C MET A 84 -10.72 2.61 4.33
N TYR A 85 -10.70 1.36 3.90
CA TYR A 85 -11.01 1.02 2.51
C TYR A 85 -12.53 0.92 2.31
N VAL A 86 -13.00 1.56 1.24
CA VAL A 86 -14.39 1.50 0.79
C VAL A 86 -14.45 1.01 -0.64
N GLN A 87 -15.42 0.16 -0.94
CA GLN A 87 -15.77 -0.18 -2.30
C GLN A 87 -16.84 0.81 -2.77
N ILE A 88 -16.54 1.52 -3.83
CA ILE A 88 -17.40 2.58 -4.36
C ILE A 88 -17.61 2.40 -5.85
N GLU A 89 -18.82 2.72 -6.29
CA GLU A 89 -19.17 2.91 -7.67
C GLU A 89 -19.56 4.36 -7.88
N VAL A 90 -19.01 4.96 -8.92
CA VAL A 90 -19.18 6.39 -9.18
C VAL A 90 -19.53 6.64 -10.63
N VAL A 91 -20.23 7.75 -10.85
CA VAL A 91 -20.56 8.28 -12.17
C VAL A 91 -20.12 9.73 -12.27
N ARG A 92 -19.42 10.08 -13.35
CA ARG A 92 -19.05 11.46 -13.67
C ARG A 92 -20.24 12.13 -14.35
N LYS A 93 -20.61 13.30 -13.85
CA LYS A 93 -21.71 14.13 -14.37
C LYS A 93 -21.19 15.53 -14.68
N SER A 94 -21.85 16.19 -15.61
CA SER A 94 -21.60 17.59 -15.94
C SER A 94 -22.91 18.37 -15.84
N THR A 95 -22.93 19.41 -15.02
CA THR A 95 -24.07 20.30 -14.84
C THR A 95 -23.60 21.74 -15.02
N ARG A 96 -24.21 22.46 -15.98
CA ARG A 96 -23.87 23.86 -16.29
C ARG A 96 -22.37 24.09 -16.58
N GLY A 97 -21.71 23.09 -17.18
CA GLY A 97 -20.28 23.15 -17.50
C GLY A 97 -19.34 22.79 -16.34
N CYS A 98 -19.87 22.52 -15.14
CA CYS A 98 -19.08 22.02 -14.01
C CYS A 98 -19.18 20.49 -13.96
N GLU A 99 -18.03 19.82 -14.05
CA GLU A 99 -17.94 18.37 -13.86
C GLU A 99 -17.79 18.02 -12.39
N PHE A 100 -18.46 16.95 -11.98
CA PHE A 100 -18.35 16.38 -10.64
C PHE A 100 -18.56 14.87 -10.69
N VAL A 101 -18.04 14.18 -9.68
CA VAL A 101 -18.18 12.73 -9.54
C VAL A 101 -19.22 12.45 -8.46
N GLN A 102 -20.26 11.73 -8.83
CA GLN A 102 -21.35 11.33 -7.93
C GLN A 102 -21.20 9.86 -7.54
N CYS A 103 -21.37 9.58 -6.26
CA CYS A 103 -21.50 8.22 -5.73
C CYS A 103 -22.82 7.60 -6.19
N VAL A 104 -22.74 6.38 -6.73
CA VAL A 104 -23.88 5.54 -7.10
C VAL A 104 -24.06 4.40 -6.10
N GLN A 105 -22.97 3.92 -5.51
CA GLN A 105 -23.00 2.84 -4.54
C GLN A 105 -21.76 2.95 -3.64
N LEU A 106 -21.93 2.78 -2.32
CA LEU A 106 -20.85 2.83 -1.35
C LEU A 106 -20.99 1.70 -0.34
N HIS A 107 -19.93 0.94 -0.14
CA HIS A 107 -19.86 -0.14 0.83
C HIS A 107 -18.51 -0.11 1.56
N ARG A 108 -18.51 -0.48 2.84
CA ARG A 108 -17.27 -0.82 3.55
C ARG A 108 -16.61 -1.99 2.84
N TRP A 109 -15.29 -1.93 2.64
CA TRP A 109 -14.56 -3.10 2.17
C TRP A 109 -14.31 -4.06 3.33
N GLU A 110 -14.68 -5.32 3.12
CA GLU A 110 -14.48 -6.40 4.09
C GLU A 110 -13.52 -7.44 3.53
N ARG A 111 -12.66 -7.96 4.41
CA ARG A 111 -11.54 -8.83 4.03
C ARG A 111 -11.97 -10.20 3.48
N GLU A 112 -13.22 -10.60 3.72
CA GLU A 112 -13.82 -11.84 3.18
C GLU A 112 -14.16 -11.75 1.69
N GLN A 113 -14.06 -10.57 1.08
CA GLN A 113 -14.20 -10.44 -0.38
C GLN A 113 -13.01 -11.12 -1.07
N GLU A 114 -13.27 -11.99 -2.06
CA GLU A 114 -12.27 -12.79 -2.80
C GLU A 114 -11.13 -11.96 -3.42
N LYS A 115 -11.31 -10.64 -3.57
CA LYS A 115 -10.31 -9.71 -4.08
C LYS A 115 -9.50 -9.08 -2.94
N ARG A 116 -8.26 -9.55 -2.80
CA ARG A 116 -7.25 -8.92 -1.94
C ARG A 116 -6.82 -7.57 -2.50
N LEU A 117 -6.65 -6.60 -1.62
CA LEU A 117 -6.04 -5.31 -1.98
C LEU A 117 -4.59 -5.53 -2.39
N SER A 118 -4.08 -4.60 -3.19
CA SER A 118 -2.66 -4.53 -3.54
C SER A 118 -2.08 -3.21 -3.03
N PRO A 119 -0.76 -3.07 -2.98
CA PRO A 119 -0.11 -1.80 -2.67
C PRO A 119 -0.53 -0.63 -3.58
N MET A 120 -1.14 -0.90 -4.74
CA MET A 120 -1.67 0.15 -5.63
C MET A 120 -2.85 0.91 -5.02
N GLN A 121 -3.51 0.35 -4.00
CA GLN A 121 -4.58 1.02 -3.27
C GLN A 121 -4.07 1.85 -2.07
N LEU A 122 -2.77 1.87 -1.79
CA LEU A 122 -2.23 2.66 -0.68
C LEU A 122 -2.42 4.17 -0.94
N PRO A 123 -2.89 4.96 0.03
CA PRO A 123 -3.16 6.38 -0.16
C PRO A 123 -1.86 7.18 -0.27
N ARG A 124 -1.44 7.55 -1.49
CA ARG A 124 -0.19 8.29 -1.72
C ARG A 124 -0.14 9.62 -0.97
N CYS A 125 -1.27 10.31 -0.84
CA CYS A 125 -1.38 11.59 -0.14
C CYS A 125 -1.12 11.50 1.38
N MET A 126 -1.23 10.29 1.95
CA MET A 126 -0.96 10.05 3.38
C MET A 126 0.49 9.63 3.64
N CYS A 127 1.30 9.42 2.60
CA CYS A 127 2.72 9.13 2.75
C CYS A 127 3.49 10.46 2.85
N PRO A 128 4.20 10.76 3.96
CA PRO A 128 5.02 11.97 4.07
C PRO A 128 6.15 12.04 3.05
N LYS A 129 6.53 10.89 2.46
CA LYS A 129 7.53 10.73 1.41
C LYS A 129 6.90 10.09 0.16
N PRO A 130 6.04 10.79 -0.60
CA PRO A 130 5.31 10.18 -1.71
C PRO A 130 6.20 9.53 -2.78
N GLN A 131 7.38 10.08 -3.04
CA GLN A 131 8.35 9.52 -3.99
C GLN A 131 8.88 8.15 -3.54
N ALA A 132 9.02 7.92 -2.24
CA ALA A 132 9.42 6.62 -1.71
C ALA A 132 8.33 5.56 -1.97
N LEU A 133 7.05 5.93 -1.90
CA LEU A 133 5.96 5.05 -2.33
C LEU A 133 6.03 4.76 -3.83
N ASP A 134 6.30 5.77 -4.67
CA ASP A 134 6.45 5.59 -6.12
C ASP A 134 7.57 4.58 -6.43
N TRP A 135 8.74 4.73 -5.82
CA TRP A 135 9.86 3.79 -5.99
C TRP A 135 9.58 2.40 -5.41
N PHE A 136 8.90 2.31 -4.26
CA PHE A 136 8.45 1.04 -3.71
C PHE A 136 7.57 0.27 -4.71
N LEU A 137 6.62 0.97 -5.33
CA LEU A 137 5.72 0.38 -6.33
C LEU A 137 6.46 -0.02 -7.60
N ASP A 138 7.47 0.74 -8.01
CA ASP A 138 8.36 0.37 -9.11
C ASP A 138 9.13 -0.92 -8.83
N PHE A 139 9.72 -1.07 -7.64
CA PHE A 139 10.34 -2.32 -7.22
C PHE A 139 9.35 -3.47 -7.26
N ARG A 140 8.20 -3.30 -6.60
CA ARG A 140 7.11 -4.28 -6.54
C ARG A 140 6.64 -4.72 -7.93
N ASN A 141 6.57 -3.81 -8.89
CA ASN A 141 6.17 -4.11 -10.27
C ASN A 141 7.28 -4.80 -11.10
N ARG A 142 8.55 -4.64 -10.72
CA ARG A 142 9.70 -5.29 -11.35
C ARG A 142 10.01 -6.69 -10.81
N ILE A 143 9.36 -7.11 -9.72
CA ILE A 143 9.41 -8.49 -9.21
C ILE A 143 8.68 -9.40 -10.20
N ARG A 144 9.43 -10.33 -10.80
CA ARG A 144 8.96 -11.32 -11.78
C ARG A 144 8.45 -12.59 -11.13
N VAL A 145 9.04 -13.01 -10.01
CA VAL A 145 8.61 -14.19 -9.25
C VAL A 145 7.27 -13.90 -8.57
N GLN A 146 6.20 -14.50 -9.09
CA GLN A 146 4.83 -14.22 -8.66
C GLN A 146 4.59 -14.46 -7.16
N ASN A 147 5.21 -15.52 -6.60
CA ASN A 147 5.07 -15.86 -5.19
C ASN A 147 5.68 -14.77 -4.28
N LEU A 148 6.83 -14.21 -4.65
CA LEU A 148 7.47 -13.11 -3.92
C LEU A 148 6.68 -11.81 -3.99
N ARG A 149 6.13 -11.49 -5.17
CA ARG A 149 5.25 -10.32 -5.32
C ARG A 149 3.98 -10.44 -4.47
N ARG A 150 3.33 -11.62 -4.50
CA ARG A 150 2.15 -11.92 -3.68
C ARG A 150 2.47 -11.85 -2.18
N PHE A 151 3.65 -12.34 -1.79
CA PHE A 151 4.12 -12.26 -0.41
C PHE A 151 4.28 -10.81 0.05
N LEU A 152 4.99 -9.99 -0.73
CA LEU A 152 5.16 -8.56 -0.45
C LEU A 152 3.82 -7.85 -0.31
N ASP A 153 2.91 -8.04 -1.27
CA ASP A 153 1.57 -7.45 -1.22
C ASP A 153 0.81 -7.87 0.05
N ARG A 154 0.87 -9.16 0.41
CA ARG A 154 0.17 -9.69 1.58
C ARG A 154 0.71 -9.09 2.88
N VAL A 155 2.02 -8.92 2.99
CA VAL A 155 2.65 -8.34 4.19
C VAL A 155 2.29 -6.86 4.33
N ILE A 156 2.44 -6.07 3.26
CA ILE A 156 2.21 -4.62 3.30
C ILE A 156 0.74 -4.27 3.48
N MET A 157 -0.19 -5.03 2.89
CA MET A 157 -1.63 -4.74 2.97
C MET A 157 -2.30 -5.23 4.26
N GLN A 158 -1.52 -5.65 5.27
CA GLN A 158 -2.07 -5.91 6.61
C GLN A 158 -2.50 -4.58 7.26
N PRO A 159 -3.67 -4.50 7.91
CA PRO A 159 -4.15 -3.23 8.46
C PRO A 159 -3.26 -2.59 9.52
N HIS A 160 -2.52 -3.38 10.29
CA HIS A 160 -1.58 -2.88 11.28
C HIS A 160 -0.22 -2.48 10.66
N VAL A 161 0.02 -2.80 9.38
CA VAL A 161 1.28 -2.53 8.66
C VAL A 161 1.13 -1.38 7.68
N SER A 162 0.09 -1.37 6.85
CA SER A 162 0.03 -0.52 5.65
C SER A 162 0.31 0.96 5.92
N MET A 163 -0.46 1.58 6.82
CA MET A 163 -0.32 3.01 7.12
C MET A 163 0.94 3.31 7.94
N ALA A 164 1.31 2.40 8.85
CA ALA A 164 2.52 2.53 9.64
C ALA A 164 3.77 2.44 8.76
N PHE A 165 3.79 1.59 7.74
CA PHE A 165 4.92 1.50 6.78
C PHE A 165 5.11 2.80 6.00
N LEU A 166 4.01 3.46 5.62
CA LEU A 166 4.06 4.75 4.91
C LEU A 166 4.53 5.91 5.78
N THR A 167 4.32 5.84 7.10
CA THR A 167 4.40 7.02 8.00
C THR A 167 5.44 6.88 9.11
N ALA A 168 5.85 5.66 9.49
CA ALA A 168 6.81 5.44 10.54
C ALA A 168 8.22 5.92 10.12
N PRO A 169 9.03 6.37 11.10
CA PRO A 169 10.45 6.61 10.87
C PRO A 169 11.23 5.29 10.81
N ALA A 170 12.41 5.30 10.21
CA ALA A 170 13.32 4.13 10.28
C ALA A 170 14.22 4.16 11.54
N SER A 171 14.38 5.33 12.16
CA SER A 171 15.16 5.51 13.38
C SER A 171 14.56 6.62 14.25
N LEU A 172 14.94 6.69 15.52
CA LEU A 172 14.52 7.79 16.41
C LEU A 172 15.60 8.86 16.59
N GLU A 173 16.86 8.54 16.28
CA GLU A 173 18.00 9.41 16.61
C GLU A 173 18.99 9.58 15.44
N THR A 174 18.91 8.71 14.42
CA THR A 174 19.90 8.64 13.33
C THR A 174 19.24 8.89 11.96
N HIS A 175 19.84 8.43 10.86
CA HIS A 175 19.31 8.62 9.52
C HIS A 175 17.88 8.09 9.40
N TYR A 176 17.08 8.75 8.55
CA TYR A 176 15.66 8.45 8.37
C TYR A 176 14.80 8.61 9.65
N SER A 177 15.23 9.46 10.59
CA SER A 177 14.45 9.84 11.78
C SER A 177 13.40 10.92 11.52
N TYR A 178 12.47 10.63 10.62
CA TYR A 178 11.33 11.50 10.30
C TYR A 178 10.13 10.67 9.81
N PRO A 179 8.90 11.20 9.87
CA PRO A 179 7.74 10.51 9.30
C PRO A 179 7.98 10.09 7.85
N GLY A 180 7.67 8.83 7.52
CA GLY A 180 7.91 8.22 6.21
C GLY A 180 9.35 7.79 5.96
N GLY A 181 10.24 7.90 6.95
CA GLY A 181 11.63 7.43 6.85
C GLY A 181 11.74 5.92 6.64
N LEU A 182 10.81 5.12 7.16
CA LEU A 182 10.86 3.65 7.03
C LEU A 182 10.76 3.18 5.57
N ILE A 183 9.79 3.70 4.82
CA ILE A 183 9.65 3.34 3.39
C ILE A 183 10.80 3.89 2.56
N GLU A 184 11.29 5.10 2.87
CA GLU A 184 12.45 5.68 2.18
C GLU A 184 13.72 4.85 2.39
N HIS A 185 13.98 4.44 3.64
CA HIS A 185 15.06 3.53 4.01
C HIS A 185 14.93 2.19 3.30
N SER A 186 13.76 1.54 3.38
CA SER A 186 13.51 0.23 2.78
C SER A 186 13.80 0.21 1.27
N VAL A 187 13.39 1.27 0.56
CA VAL A 187 13.67 1.44 -0.88
C VAL A 187 15.14 1.72 -1.15
N ALA A 188 15.81 2.52 -0.30
CA ALA A 188 17.24 2.77 -0.41
C ALA A 188 18.05 1.46 -0.25
N THR A 189 17.73 0.66 0.76
CA THR A 189 18.33 -0.67 0.97
C THR A 189 18.08 -1.58 -0.23
N ALA A 190 16.86 -1.59 -0.78
CA ALA A 190 16.54 -2.40 -1.96
C ALA A 190 17.35 -1.99 -3.20
N TRP A 191 17.59 -0.69 -3.41
CA TRP A 191 18.49 -0.19 -4.46
C TRP A 191 19.93 -0.65 -4.25
N SER A 192 20.46 -0.52 -3.03
CA SER A 192 21.83 -0.94 -2.70
C SER A 192 22.03 -2.43 -2.97
N VAL A 193 21.11 -3.28 -2.52
CA VAL A 193 21.22 -4.74 -2.66
C VAL A 193 21.24 -5.20 -4.12
N ILE A 194 20.48 -4.55 -5.00
CA ILE A 194 20.49 -4.88 -6.44
C ILE A 194 21.67 -4.25 -7.21
N GLY A 195 22.40 -3.31 -6.60
CA GLY A 195 23.60 -2.69 -7.18
C GLY A 195 24.79 -3.65 -7.25
N TYR A 196 24.83 -4.67 -6.38
CA TYR A 196 25.82 -5.73 -6.42
C TYR A 196 25.60 -6.62 -7.66
N GLN A 197 26.67 -6.86 -8.43
CA GLN A 197 26.64 -7.72 -9.60
C GLN A 197 26.56 -9.21 -9.18
N ASP A 198 26.05 -10.05 -10.09
CA ASP A 198 25.83 -11.52 -9.93
C ASP A 198 24.58 -11.95 -9.16
N HIS A 199 23.39 -11.55 -9.62
CA HIS A 199 22.13 -12.15 -9.19
C HIS A 199 21.43 -12.85 -10.36
N SER A 200 20.99 -14.10 -10.16
CA SER A 200 19.93 -14.67 -11.00
C SER A 200 18.64 -13.85 -10.85
N SER A 201 17.68 -14.02 -11.77
CA SER A 201 16.41 -13.29 -11.67
C SER A 201 15.63 -13.61 -10.39
N VAL A 202 15.78 -14.83 -9.86
CA VAL A 202 15.10 -15.26 -8.62
C VAL A 202 15.80 -14.66 -7.40
N GLU A 203 17.13 -14.73 -7.34
CA GLU A 203 17.92 -14.13 -6.25
C GLU A 203 17.70 -12.62 -6.19
N ARG A 204 17.66 -11.95 -7.35
CA ARG A 204 17.34 -10.52 -7.41
C ARG A 204 15.99 -10.19 -6.80
N ASP A 205 14.94 -10.91 -7.20
CA ASP A 205 13.59 -10.65 -6.71
C ASP A 205 13.47 -10.96 -5.21
N LEU A 206 14.12 -12.03 -4.76
CA LEU A 206 14.21 -12.41 -3.35
C LEU A 206 14.92 -11.32 -2.55
N ALA A 207 16.03 -10.81 -3.06
CA ALA A 207 16.83 -9.78 -2.41
C ALA A 207 16.07 -8.45 -2.31
N ILE A 208 15.30 -8.08 -3.33
CA ILE A 208 14.38 -6.93 -3.28
C ILE A 208 13.36 -7.12 -2.16
N VAL A 209 12.69 -8.26 -2.07
CA VAL A 209 11.67 -8.50 -1.03
C VAL A 209 12.28 -8.53 0.36
N ALA A 210 13.44 -9.18 0.53
CA ALA A 210 14.15 -9.21 1.80
C ALA A 210 14.52 -7.79 2.25
N ALA A 211 15.07 -6.97 1.36
CA ALA A 211 15.45 -5.60 1.64
C ALA A 211 14.26 -4.69 1.95
N LEU A 212 13.16 -4.78 1.19
CA LEU A 212 11.98 -3.94 1.43
C LEU A 212 11.28 -4.22 2.76
N LEU A 213 11.48 -5.41 3.34
CA LEU A 213 10.78 -5.88 4.54
C LEU A 213 11.68 -6.11 5.75
N HIS A 214 13.00 -5.95 5.64
CA HIS A 214 13.95 -6.28 6.72
C HIS A 214 13.58 -5.59 8.04
N ASP A 215 13.17 -4.33 7.94
CA ASP A 215 12.82 -3.45 9.06
C ASP A 215 11.31 -3.33 9.31
N ILE A 216 10.48 -4.21 8.72
CA ILE A 216 9.00 -4.07 8.80
C ILE A 216 8.49 -4.14 10.25
N GLY A 217 9.23 -4.75 11.17
CA GLY A 217 8.96 -4.69 12.61
C GLY A 217 8.87 -3.27 13.19
N LYS A 218 9.47 -2.27 12.53
CA LYS A 218 9.39 -0.85 12.93
C LYS A 218 7.96 -0.32 12.87
N THR A 219 7.10 -0.89 12.02
CA THR A 219 5.66 -0.56 11.97
C THR A 219 4.92 -0.81 13.29
N GLN A 220 5.42 -1.72 14.13
CA GLN A 220 4.83 -2.04 15.43
C GLN A 220 5.60 -1.43 16.60
N THR A 221 6.84 -0.99 16.40
CA THR A 221 7.71 -0.48 17.47
C THR A 221 7.83 1.04 17.51
N MET A 222 7.52 1.74 16.42
CA MET A 222 7.62 3.19 16.30
C MET A 222 6.33 3.82 15.78
N THR A 223 6.05 5.06 16.19
CA THR A 223 4.95 5.87 15.64
C THR A 223 5.51 6.96 14.72
N SER A 224 4.63 7.55 13.90
CA SER A 224 4.96 8.71 13.05
C SER A 224 5.53 9.89 13.84
N ASP A 225 5.17 10.04 15.11
CA ASP A 225 5.62 11.14 15.98
C ASP A 225 7.00 10.91 16.60
N LEU A 226 7.81 10.00 16.04
CA LEU A 226 9.17 9.70 16.50
C LEU A 226 9.23 9.21 17.96
N VAL A 227 8.26 8.39 18.36
CA VAL A 227 8.26 7.73 19.68
C VAL A 227 8.12 6.23 19.58
N LYS A 228 8.69 5.52 20.57
CA LYS A 228 8.48 4.08 20.71
C LYS A 228 7.05 3.78 21.16
N THR A 229 6.41 2.82 20.51
CA THR A 229 5.15 2.23 20.99
C THR A 229 5.37 1.50 22.31
N ARG A 230 4.28 1.11 22.98
CA ARG A 230 4.37 0.24 24.17
C ARG A 230 5.16 -1.03 23.87
N LEU A 231 4.95 -1.65 22.71
CA LEU A 231 5.64 -2.86 22.30
C LEU A 231 7.11 -2.59 21.97
N GLY A 232 7.42 -1.50 21.25
CA GLY A 232 8.79 -1.14 20.89
C GLY A 232 9.71 -0.77 22.05
N ARG A 233 9.16 -0.51 23.25
CA ARG A 233 9.94 -0.37 24.48
C ARG A 233 10.38 -1.70 25.09
N LEU A 234 9.75 -2.80 24.68
CA LEU A 234 9.93 -4.13 25.25
C LEU A 234 10.56 -5.12 24.26
N VAL A 235 10.26 -4.98 22.97
CA VAL A 235 10.65 -5.93 21.92
C VAL A 235 11.41 -5.21 20.81
N ASN A 236 12.51 -5.80 20.37
CA ASN A 236 13.28 -5.33 19.23
C ASN A 236 12.48 -5.57 17.93
N HIS A 237 12.52 -4.62 17.00
CA HIS A 237 11.83 -4.71 15.72
C HIS A 237 12.26 -5.92 14.90
N ASN A 238 13.54 -6.34 14.97
CA ASN A 238 14.04 -7.52 14.25
C ASN A 238 13.22 -8.77 14.54
N HIS A 239 12.85 -9.01 15.80
CA HIS A 239 12.03 -10.16 16.17
C HIS A 239 10.60 -10.05 15.65
N LEU A 240 10.07 -8.83 15.53
CA LEU A 240 8.72 -8.60 15.01
C LEU A 240 8.65 -8.73 13.49
N THR A 241 9.76 -8.64 12.75
CA THR A 241 9.76 -8.84 11.29
C THR A 241 9.22 -10.23 10.93
N LEU A 242 9.69 -11.29 11.58
CA LEU A 242 9.16 -12.63 11.35
C LEU A 242 7.73 -12.81 11.86
N GLU A 243 7.37 -12.17 12.97
CA GLU A 243 5.99 -12.22 13.50
C GLU A 243 4.99 -11.62 12.52
N ILE A 244 5.28 -10.44 11.97
CA ILE A 244 4.45 -9.77 10.96
C ILE A 244 4.38 -10.58 9.67
N CYS A 245 5.49 -11.21 9.28
CA CYS A 245 5.56 -12.01 8.06
C CYS A 245 4.99 -13.43 8.21
N ALA A 246 4.66 -13.89 9.42
CA ALA A 246 4.36 -15.29 9.72
C ALA A 246 3.23 -15.88 8.85
N ASP A 247 2.10 -15.17 8.74
CA ASP A 247 0.95 -15.62 7.94
C ASP A 247 1.26 -15.71 6.44
N ALA A 248 2.08 -14.79 5.94
CA ALA A 248 2.50 -14.78 4.53
C ALA A 248 3.56 -15.87 4.27
N LEU A 249 4.44 -16.11 5.25
CA LEU A 249 5.45 -17.16 5.22
C LEU A 249 4.79 -18.54 5.26
N ALA A 250 3.77 -18.75 6.08
CA ALA A 250 3.03 -20.02 6.12
C ALA A 250 2.38 -20.34 4.75
N GLU A 251 1.87 -19.33 4.02
CA GLU A 251 1.40 -19.52 2.64
C GLU A 251 2.57 -19.78 1.67
N MET A 252 3.70 -19.07 1.83
CA MET A 252 4.90 -19.31 1.03
C MET A 252 5.44 -20.74 1.20
N ASP A 253 5.42 -21.28 2.41
CA ASP A 253 5.92 -22.62 2.71
C ASP A 253 5.15 -23.71 1.95
N LEU A 254 3.86 -23.46 1.69
CA LEU A 254 3.01 -24.36 0.89
C LEU A 254 3.28 -24.23 -0.63
N LEU A 255 3.69 -23.06 -1.10
CA LEU A 255 3.79 -22.75 -2.54
C LEU A 255 5.23 -22.83 -3.09
N ALA A 256 6.21 -22.43 -2.29
CA ALA A 256 7.64 -22.35 -2.63
C ALA A 256 8.50 -22.32 -1.35
N PRO A 257 8.62 -23.44 -0.62
CA PRO A 257 9.26 -23.50 0.69
C PRO A 257 10.69 -22.94 0.70
N GLY A 258 11.49 -23.25 -0.33
CA GLY A 258 12.85 -22.74 -0.42
C GLY A 258 12.97 -21.21 -0.48
N LEU A 259 11.94 -20.49 -0.94
CA LEU A 259 11.94 -19.01 -0.88
C LEU A 259 11.60 -18.52 0.54
N GLY A 260 10.69 -19.20 1.23
CA GLY A 260 10.35 -18.90 2.63
C GLY A 260 11.56 -19.08 3.55
N ASP A 261 12.31 -20.17 3.37
CA ASP A 261 13.53 -20.44 4.15
C ASP A 261 14.60 -19.37 3.90
N GLN A 262 14.81 -18.96 2.65
CA GLN A 262 15.79 -17.93 2.33
C GLN A 262 15.40 -16.55 2.88
N LEU A 263 14.12 -16.18 2.87
CA LEU A 263 13.65 -14.93 3.50
C LEU A 263 13.89 -14.95 5.02
N ARG A 264 13.57 -16.07 5.69
CA ARG A 264 13.84 -16.23 7.12
C ARG A 264 15.32 -16.07 7.41
N HIS A 265 16.15 -16.81 6.67
CA HIS A 265 17.60 -16.75 6.81
C HIS A 265 18.13 -15.32 6.59
N ALA A 266 17.66 -14.61 5.56
CA ALA A 266 18.10 -13.24 5.28
C ALA A 266 17.80 -12.25 6.42
N TRP A 267 16.74 -12.46 7.20
CA TRP A 267 16.37 -11.58 8.32
C TRP A 267 16.92 -12.01 9.68
N THR A 268 17.38 -13.26 9.83
CA THR A 268 17.88 -13.79 11.12
C THR A 268 19.37 -14.14 11.13
N SER A 269 20.07 -14.01 10.00
CA SER A 269 21.46 -14.44 9.85
C SER A 269 22.43 -13.82 10.85
N ALA A 270 22.19 -12.59 11.28
CA ALA A 270 23.02 -11.92 12.30
C ALA A 270 22.94 -12.59 13.68
N GLU A 271 21.93 -13.42 13.92
CA GLU A 271 21.68 -14.12 15.19
C GLU A 271 22.01 -15.62 15.11
N THR A 272 22.33 -16.16 13.92
CA THR A 272 22.68 -17.58 13.74
C THR A 272 24.19 -17.80 13.90
N ASP A 273 24.57 -18.79 14.73
CA ASP A 273 25.96 -19.25 14.82
C ASP A 273 26.48 -19.66 13.44
N SER A 274 27.73 -19.30 13.11
CA SER A 274 28.34 -19.56 11.79
C SER A 274 28.41 -21.05 11.42
N GLU A 275 28.17 -21.95 12.37
CA GLU A 275 28.12 -23.40 12.19
C GLU A 275 26.80 -23.88 11.53
N CYS A 276 25.73 -23.08 11.55
CA CYS A 276 24.41 -23.47 11.04
C CYS A 276 24.18 -23.13 9.55
N CYS A 277 25.02 -22.30 8.93
CA CYS A 277 24.77 -21.78 7.59
C CYS A 277 25.76 -22.33 6.55
N GLU A 278 25.23 -22.91 5.46
CA GLU A 278 26.03 -23.26 4.29
C GLU A 278 26.57 -21.97 3.62
N PRO A 279 27.85 -21.88 3.21
CA PRO A 279 28.48 -20.63 2.74
C PRO A 279 27.77 -19.96 1.55
N GLU A 280 27.08 -20.74 0.70
CA GLU A 280 26.34 -20.22 -0.45
C GLU A 280 25.03 -19.52 -0.04
N GLN A 281 24.44 -19.89 1.09
CA GLN A 281 23.19 -19.31 1.62
C GLN A 281 23.43 -18.00 2.40
N SER A 282 24.67 -17.79 2.88
CA SER A 282 25.10 -16.61 3.65
C SER A 282 25.13 -15.31 2.82
N ARG A 283 25.25 -15.39 1.50
CA ARG A 283 25.53 -14.22 0.65
C ARG A 283 24.43 -13.16 0.66
N LEU A 284 23.15 -13.56 0.66
CA LEU A 284 22.05 -12.59 0.66
C LEU A 284 21.98 -11.85 2.01
N ALA A 285 22.11 -12.62 3.08
CA ALA A 285 22.13 -12.13 4.46
C ALA A 285 23.26 -11.10 4.68
N GLU A 286 24.50 -11.47 4.34
CA GLU A 286 25.67 -10.61 4.44
C GLU A 286 25.51 -9.32 3.62
N ARG A 287 25.02 -9.45 2.38
CA ARG A 287 24.78 -8.29 1.49
C ARG A 287 23.70 -7.37 2.06
N LEU A 288 22.63 -7.92 2.62
CA LEU A 288 21.55 -7.14 3.20
C LEU A 288 22.04 -6.32 4.40
N GLU A 289 22.82 -6.94 5.28
CA GLU A 289 23.44 -6.26 6.44
C GLU A 289 24.41 -5.14 5.99
N GLU A 290 25.27 -5.42 5.00
CA GLU A 290 26.17 -4.41 4.44
C GLU A 290 25.41 -3.23 3.82
N CYS A 291 24.34 -3.51 3.08
CA CYS A 291 23.50 -2.49 2.45
C CYS A 291 22.73 -1.66 3.47
N ASP A 292 22.23 -2.29 4.52
CA ASP A 292 21.55 -1.59 5.62
C ASP A 292 22.52 -0.60 6.28
N LEU A 293 23.71 -1.06 6.69
CA LEU A 293 24.75 -0.21 7.27
C LEU A 293 25.19 0.94 6.34
N ASN A 294 25.33 0.67 5.04
CA ASN A 294 25.74 1.68 4.06
C ASN A 294 24.63 2.72 3.77
N SER A 295 23.36 2.33 3.86
CA SER A 295 22.24 3.27 3.72
C SER A 295 22.19 4.29 4.86
N PHE A 296 22.77 3.97 6.02
CA PHE A 296 22.99 4.94 7.10
C PHE A 296 24.22 5.82 6.89
N SER A 297 25.22 5.44 6.10
CA SER A 297 26.49 6.18 5.99
C SER A 297 26.56 7.11 4.78
N GLU A 298 25.87 6.79 3.69
CA GLU A 298 25.86 7.57 2.46
C GLU A 298 24.48 8.19 2.22
N HIS A 299 24.44 9.44 1.74
CA HIS A 299 23.23 9.94 1.10
C HIS A 299 23.04 9.12 -0.18
N VAL A 300 22.21 8.08 -0.12
CA VAL A 300 21.79 7.33 -1.31
C VAL A 300 21.17 8.34 -2.27
N VAL A 301 21.92 8.69 -3.32
CA VAL A 301 21.45 9.59 -4.37
C VAL A 301 20.48 8.80 -5.22
N PHE A 302 19.20 8.92 -4.88
CA PHE A 302 18.13 8.40 -5.73
C PHE A 302 18.22 9.06 -7.11
N PRO A 303 18.10 8.30 -8.21
CA PRO A 303 18.10 8.85 -9.55
C PRO A 303 16.90 9.77 -9.84
#